data_AF-A0AA44XV36-F1
#
_entry.id   AF-A0AA44XV36-F1
#
_cell.length_a   1.000
_cell.length_b   1.000
_cell.length_c   1.000
_cell.angle_alpha   90.00
_cell.angle_beta   90.00
_cell.angle_gamma   90.00
#
_symmetry.space_group_name_H-M   'P 1'
#
loop_
_entity.id
_entity.type
_entity.pdbx_description
1 polymer ?
#
loop_
_entity_poly.entity_id
_entity_poly.type
_entity_poly.pdbx_seq_one_letter_code
_entity_poly.pdbx_strand_id
1 'polypeptide(L)' 'MTFEGVTCFQLDRLGLLNIVYSLRVMNPADHDYARVSAQLAKGERLSGRRGATIAYLYSSLGAELAVEFDALKIGSNGA' A
#
# COMPACT_ATOMS: atom_id res chain seq x y z
N MET A 1 15.52 -11.51 6.74
CA MET A 1 14.42 -11.67 5.76
C MET A 1 14.14 -10.28 5.20
N THR A 2 14.16 -10.11 3.88
CA THR A 2 14.32 -8.80 3.24
C THR A 2 13.05 -8.37 2.51
N PHE A 3 12.68 -7.11 2.70
CA PHE A 3 11.62 -6.40 1.99
C PHE A 3 12.18 -5.80 0.69
N GLU A 4 11.60 -6.12 -0.47
CA GLU A 4 12.04 -5.59 -1.78
C GLU A 4 10.97 -4.69 -2.42
N GLY A 5 11.05 -3.41 -2.06
CA GLY A 5 10.65 -2.30 -2.93
C GLY A 5 9.21 -1.80 -2.79
N VAL A 6 9.07 -0.50 -3.08
CA VAL A 6 7.79 0.21 -3.27
C VAL A 6 7.98 1.15 -4.44
N THR A 7 7.08 1.14 -5.42
CA THR A 7 7.18 1.98 -6.64
C THR A 7 6.56 3.37 -6.48
N CYS A 8 5.73 3.56 -5.44
CA CYS A 8 5.09 4.81 -5.05
C CYS A 8 4.74 4.72 -3.56
N PHE A 9 5.05 5.75 -2.76
CA PHE A 9 4.53 5.87 -1.40
C PHE A 9 4.25 7.34 -1.09
N GLN A 10 3.23 7.59 -0.26
CA GLN A 10 2.91 8.91 0.23
C GLN A 10 2.67 8.81 1.74
N LEU A 11 3.31 9.70 2.49
CA LEU A 11 3.29 9.70 3.94
C LEU A 11 3.10 11.14 4.40
N ASP A 12 1.88 11.51 4.81
CA ASP A 12 1.64 12.81 5.46
C ASP A 12 1.76 12.64 6.99
N ARG A 13 2.71 13.37 7.58
CA ARG A 13 2.84 13.64 9.03
C ARG A 13 3.05 12.49 10.03
N LEU A 14 3.16 11.22 9.65
CA LEU A 14 3.44 10.11 10.59
C LEU A 14 4.38 9.04 10.03
N GLY A 15 5.32 8.53 10.84
CA GLY A 15 6.22 7.42 10.47
C GLY A 15 5.55 6.04 10.62
N LEU A 16 5.74 5.14 9.64
CA LEU A 16 5.23 3.77 9.66
C LEU A 16 6.20 2.83 10.39
N LEU A 17 6.25 2.93 11.71
CA LEU A 17 6.90 1.93 12.55
C LEU A 17 5.85 0.90 12.98
N ASN A 18 5.88 -0.29 12.37
CA ASN A 18 5.39 -1.57 12.91
C ASN A 18 3.89 -1.73 13.25
N ILE A 19 2.98 -1.05 12.55
CA ILE A 19 1.56 -1.02 12.97
C ILE A 19 0.60 -1.30 11.81
N VAL A 20 0.94 -2.19 10.86
CA VAL A 20 -0.05 -2.64 9.86
C VAL A 20 -1.04 -3.61 10.53
N TYR A 21 -2.29 -3.17 10.69
CA TYR A 21 -3.39 -4.00 11.19
C TYR A 21 -3.95 -4.89 10.07
N SER A 22 -4.13 -4.33 8.88
CA SER A 22 -4.60 -5.09 7.73
C SER A 22 -4.10 -4.51 6.40
N LEU A 23 -3.91 -5.40 5.43
CA LEU A 23 -3.69 -5.06 4.03
C LEU A 23 -4.85 -5.63 3.22
N ARG A 24 -5.61 -4.76 2.56
CA ARG A 24 -6.70 -5.16 1.67
C ARG A 24 -6.29 -4.92 0.23
N VAL A 25 -6.19 -5.99 -0.56
CA VAL A 25 -6.05 -5.89 -2.02
C VAL A 25 -7.36 -5.37 -2.60
N MET A 26 -7.28 -4.33 -3.42
CA MET A 26 -8.44 -3.63 -3.98
C MET A 26 -8.82 -4.23 -5.34
N ASN A 27 -10.09 -4.53 -5.52
CA ASN A 27 -10.67 -4.91 -6.82
C ASN A 27 -11.21 -3.65 -7.52
N PRO A 28 -11.06 -3.49 -8.86
CA PRO A 28 -11.69 -2.39 -9.60
C PRO A 28 -13.20 -2.24 -9.39
N ALA A 29 -13.92 -3.30 -9.03
CA ALA A 29 -15.35 -3.28 -8.70
C ALA A 29 -15.64 -2.80 -7.26
N ASP A 30 -14.63 -2.65 -6.40
CA ASP A 30 -14.82 -2.13 -5.05
C ASP A 30 -15.23 -0.66 -5.09
N HIS A 31 -16.23 -0.30 -4.28
CA HIS A 31 -16.73 1.08 -4.18
C HIS A 31 -15.62 2.10 -3.89
N ASP A 32 -14.64 1.73 -3.05
CA ASP A 32 -13.53 2.60 -2.66
C ASP A 32 -12.39 2.66 -3.70
N TYR A 33 -12.40 1.83 -4.75
CA TYR A 33 -11.27 1.72 -5.67
C TYR A 33 -10.90 3.06 -6.31
N ALA A 34 -11.90 3.83 -6.76
CA ALA A 34 -11.69 5.13 -7.38
C ALA A 34 -11.02 6.13 -6.42
N ARG A 35 -11.45 6.15 -5.15
CA ARG A 35 -10.87 7.00 -4.10
C ARG A 35 -9.40 6.65 -3.85
N VAL A 36 -9.10 5.36 -3.70
CA VAL A 36 -7.74 4.86 -3.44
C VAL A 36 -6.81 5.13 -4.61
N SER A 37 -7.29 4.88 -5.84
CA SER A 37 -6.54 5.18 -7.07
C SER A 37 -6.22 6.68 -7.20
N ALA A 38 -7.19 7.55 -6.87
CA ALA A 38 -6.97 8.99 -6.86
C ALA A 38 -5.95 9.45 -5.81
N GLN A 39 -5.86 8.78 -4.66
CA GLN A 39 -4.81 9.04 -3.67
C GLN A 39 -3.42 8.66 -4.22
N LEU A 40 -3.29 7.49 -4.86
CA LEU A 40 -2.04 7.07 -5.51
C LEU A 40 -1.62 7.96 -6.68
N ALA A 41 -2.57 8.62 -7.35
CA ALA A 41 -2.27 9.57 -8.40
C ALA A 41 -1.64 10.87 -7.88
N LYS A 42 -1.84 11.20 -6.60
CA LYS A 42 -1.25 12.37 -5.93
C LYS A 42 0.13 12.09 -5.32
N GLY A 43 0.51 10.81 -5.20
CA GLY A 43 1.80 10.42 -4.63
C GLY A 43 2.97 10.76 -5.55
N GLU A 44 4.13 11.03 -4.95
CA GLU A 44 5.37 11.22 -5.68
C GLU A 44 5.84 9.86 -6.24
N ARG A 45 6.11 9.82 -7.55
CA ARG A 45 6.50 8.59 -8.23
C ARG A 45 7.97 8.64 -8.59
N LEU A 46 8.71 7.61 -8.18
CA LEU A 46 10.10 7.43 -8.58
C LEU A 46 10.24 7.01 -10.07
N SER A 47 9.14 6.59 -10.69
CA SER A 47 9.06 6.29 -12.13
C SER A 47 7.64 6.46 -12.67
N GLY A 48 7.47 6.58 -13.99
CA GLY A 48 6.13 6.60 -14.62
C GLY A 48 5.39 5.25 -14.58
N ARG A 49 6.03 4.18 -14.10
CA ARG A 49 5.44 2.85 -14.01
C ARG A 49 4.37 2.80 -12.91
N ARG A 50 3.28 2.11 -13.24
CA ARG A 50 2.24 1.68 -12.31
C ARG A 50 2.46 0.22 -11.93
N GLY A 51 2.31 -0.10 -10.66
CA GLY A 51 2.32 -1.45 -10.16
C GLY A 51 1.02 -2.17 -10.55
N ALA A 52 1.10 -3.49 -10.72
CA ALA A 52 -0.04 -4.29 -11.18
C ALA A 52 -1.21 -4.34 -10.18
N THR A 53 -0.94 -4.12 -8.89
CA THR A 53 -1.93 -4.28 -7.81
C THR A 53 -1.99 -3.02 -6.94
N ILE A 54 -3.21 -2.66 -6.54
CA ILE A 54 -3.48 -1.63 -5.54
C ILE A 54 -3.93 -2.33 -4.25
N ALA A 55 -3.39 -1.90 -3.11
CA ALA A 55 -3.95 -2.23 -1.82
C ALA A 55 -4.14 -1.00 -0.94
N TYR A 56 -4.94 -1.20 0.08
CA TYR A 56 -5.13 -0.24 1.15
C TYR A 56 -4.66 -0.85 2.46
N LEU A 57 -3.74 -0.15 3.11
CA LEU A 57 -3.18 -0.51 4.41
C LEU A 57 -3.91 0.27 5.49
N TYR A 58 -4.39 -0.45 6.49
CA TYR A 58 -4.93 0.13 7.71
C TYR A 58 -3.90 -0.03 8.81
N SER A 59 -3.53 1.08 9.44
CA SER A 59 -2.65 1.07 10.60
C SER A 59 -3.43 1.24 11.89
N SER A 60 -3.04 0.52 12.95
CA SER A 60 -3.65 0.69 14.28
C SER A 60 -3.38 2.06 14.92
N LEU A 61 -2.54 2.92 14.33
CA LEU A 61 -2.41 4.34 14.70
C LEU A 61 -3.44 5.24 14.00
N GLY A 62 -4.43 4.68 13.29
CA GLY A 62 -5.41 5.45 12.53
C GLY A 62 -4.85 6.07 11.25
N ALA A 63 -3.62 5.71 10.85
CA ALA A 63 -3.08 6.05 9.55
C ALA A 63 -3.61 5.07 8.49
N GLU A 64 -3.93 5.58 7.32
CA GLU A 64 -4.37 4.77 6.19
C GLU A 64 -3.52 5.10 4.97
N LEU A 65 -3.08 4.05 4.26
CA LEU A 65 -2.18 4.22 3.13
C LEU A 65 -2.66 3.47 1.91
N ALA A 66 -2.77 4.19 0.81
CA ALA A 66 -2.87 3.58 -0.50
C ALA A 66 -1.47 3.16 -0.96
N VAL A 67 -1.33 1.90 -1.37
CA VAL A 67 -0.08 1.35 -1.89
C VAL A 67 -0.28 0.68 -3.22
N GLU A 68 0.77 0.73 -4.04
CA GLU A 68 0.82 0.13 -5.36
C GLU A 68 2.07 -0.75 -5.44
N PHE A 69 1.90 -1.99 -5.88
CA PHE A 69 2.97 -3.00 -5.92
C PHE A 69 2.75 -4.02 -7.04
N ASP A 70 3.82 -4.70 -7.43
CA ASP A 70 3.80 -5.72 -8.48
C ASP A 70 3.65 -7.14 -7.94
N ALA A 71 4.13 -7.41 -6.73
CA ALA A 71 4.06 -8.74 -6.12
C ALA A 71 3.90 -8.66 -4.60
N LEU A 72 3.16 -9.63 -4.04
CA LEU A 72 3.02 -9.87 -2.61
C LEU A 72 3.50 -11.29 -2.31
N LYS A 73 4.45 -11.44 -1.39
CA LYS A 73 4.89 -12.74 -0.88
C LYS A 73 4.47 -12.86 0.59
N ILE A 74 3.69 -13.89 0.90
CA ILE A 74 3.30 -14.20 2.29
C ILE A 74 4.31 -15.20 2.84
N GLY A 75 5.03 -14.80 3.89
CA GLY A 75 5.85 -15.69 4.69
C GLY A 75 5.12 -16.08 5.97
N SER A 76 5.31 -17.31 6.43
CA SER A 76 5.05 -17.67 7.83
C SER A 76 6.33 -17.46 8.62
N ASN A 77 6.26 -16.71 9.72
CA ASN A 77 7.26 -16.89 10.76
C ASN A 77 6.90 -18.20 11.46
N GLY A 78 7.85 -19.14 11.52
CA GLY A 78 7.65 -20.46 12.15
C GLY A 78 7.09 -20.34 13.57
N ALA A 79 6.37 -21.40 13.98
CA ALA A 79 5.77 -21.55 15.31
C ALA A 79 6.81 -21.40 16.44
#